data_AF-A0A1S9BVV9-F1
#
_entry.id   AF-A0A1S9BVV9-F1
#
_cell.length_a   1.000
_cell.length_b   1.000
_cell.length_c   1.000
_cell.angle_alpha   90.00
_cell.angle_beta   90.00
_cell.angle_gamma   90.00
#
_symmetry.space_group_name_H-M   'P 1'
#
loop_
_entity.id
_entity.type
_entity.pdbx_description
1 polymer ?
#
loop_
_entity_poly.entity_id
_entity_poly.type
_entity_poly.pdbx_seq_one_letter_code
_entity_poly.pdbx_strand_id
1 'polypeptide(L)'
;MSFFDKKNSDNTTTKTSGGKAVSGNNQEYTMELCSLERRLLCSLGPNSSISTKDNEPNKTLIMSVTSMNGKDATVTDFLSCEYTSPDNKKEIEKMMAILSSDLQKSRNKGTKYFVVPETGLDLYAYIKSRPDIEIDMDDLANEILNSNDKKLRTDFVKHIQEGKKVNIFIALNNLYNKVAYDMLKNAYSMYSSVHFYEIDPDTTGGDITWQNSTIESYLSLYRNVMNIGVGIVGQEPSYTLSLLQTEDKSVISQVASLTMSPLNAREELLNAQAIGHARDMLKVGQRRSLSTEVIEKAIKDMAKEAALYKYDEYRYHEFETMAINSKHIENGLCIVKLPFNDSNLIQNYFIEAHTGLLTIIQDKELYYYGKSETIFLLTDEYGWSLTQDGFAHKDFDNRKAIYELSDMTTKREFIKALNATIENRSSLRQAYDSISNISKRYNDSMGIDMEGQFKLLKYVEALKDDEAKLKSVRRIITETLTPRSPFNPFGELFNHNFFN
;
A
#
# COMPACT_ATOMS: atom_id res chain seq x y z
N MET A 1 -25.81 54.01 26.09
CA MET A 1 -25.30 52.62 26.17
C MET A 1 -26.45 51.71 25.79
N SER A 2 -26.32 51.07 24.64
CA SER A 2 -27.36 50.47 23.80
C SER A 2 -26.67 49.26 23.14
N PHE A 3 -27.22 48.08 22.88
CA PHE A 3 -28.56 47.52 22.96
C PHE A 3 -28.39 46.00 22.63
N PHE A 4 -29.28 45.15 23.17
CA PHE A 4 -29.75 43.84 22.66
C PHE A 4 -28.92 42.53 22.75
N ASP A 5 -29.47 41.67 23.61
CA ASP A 5 -29.84 40.25 23.50
C ASP A 5 -30.17 39.64 22.10
N LYS A 6 -30.05 38.28 22.06
CA LYS A 6 -30.83 37.27 21.29
C LYS A 6 -30.53 37.04 19.79
N LYS A 7 -30.07 35.83 19.41
CA LYS A 7 -30.89 34.62 19.08
C LYS A 7 -30.07 33.49 18.41
N ASN A 8 -30.34 32.25 18.81
CA ASN A 8 -30.00 30.98 18.16
C ASN A 8 -30.46 30.91 16.69
N SER A 9 -29.72 30.16 15.86
CA SER A 9 -30.30 29.07 15.04
C SER A 9 -29.21 28.17 14.45
N ASP A 10 -29.54 26.89 14.40
CA ASP A 10 -28.77 25.72 13.96
C ASP A 10 -27.96 25.88 12.67
N ASN A 11 -26.82 25.18 12.62
CA ASN A 11 -26.41 24.47 11.41
C ASN A 11 -25.64 23.20 11.77
N THR A 12 -26.39 22.10 11.70
CA THR A 12 -25.98 20.74 11.32
C THR A 12 -24.52 20.59 10.87
N THR A 13 -23.72 19.97 11.74
CA THR A 13 -22.44 19.36 11.41
C THR A 13 -22.71 18.03 10.71
N THR A 14 -22.79 18.04 9.39
CA THR A 14 -22.59 16.84 8.58
C THR A 14 -21.12 16.49 8.57
N LYS A 15 -20.82 15.36 9.20
CA LYS A 15 -19.57 14.62 9.09
C LYS A 15 -19.33 14.26 7.62
N THR A 16 -18.16 14.63 7.09
CA THR A 16 -17.54 13.96 5.95
C THR A 16 -16.13 13.54 6.36
N SER A 17 -16.01 12.24 6.64
CA SER A 17 -14.88 11.37 6.36
C SER A 17 -13.51 12.04 6.16
N GLY A 18 -12.71 12.05 7.23
CA GLY A 18 -11.28 12.24 7.15
C GLY A 18 -10.61 11.05 6.47
N GLY A 19 -10.42 11.15 5.16
CA GLY A 19 -9.37 10.42 4.48
C GLY A 19 -8.04 11.08 4.81
N LYS A 20 -7.11 10.34 5.42
CA LYS A 20 -5.71 10.76 5.53
C LYS A 20 -5.14 10.85 4.12
N ALA A 21 -5.20 12.03 3.52
CA ALA A 21 -4.28 12.39 2.46
C ALA A 21 -2.89 12.37 3.08
N VAL A 22 -2.05 11.46 2.59
CA VAL A 22 -0.60 11.56 2.76
C VAL A 22 -0.22 12.93 2.19
N SER A 23 0.03 13.87 3.07
CA SER A 23 0.60 15.18 2.75
C SER A 23 2.02 14.92 2.23
N GLY A 24 2.13 14.58 0.94
CA GLY A 24 3.40 14.61 0.24
C GLY A 24 4.02 15.98 0.40
N ASN A 25 5.31 16.00 0.78
CA ASN A 25 6.11 17.21 0.85
C ASN A 25 5.88 18.07 -0.42
N ASN A 26 5.42 19.30 -0.23
CA ASN A 26 5.47 20.37 -1.23
C ASN A 26 6.95 20.75 -1.47
N GLN A 27 7.72 19.87 -2.11
CA GLN A 27 8.90 20.31 -2.84
C GLN A 27 8.38 21.01 -4.10
N GLU A 28 8.86 22.23 -4.33
CA GLU A 28 8.59 23.01 -5.54
C GLU A 28 9.13 22.23 -6.75
N TYR A 29 8.29 21.41 -7.38
CA TYR A 29 8.66 20.71 -8.60
C TYR A 29 8.72 21.72 -9.75
N THR A 30 9.92 22.22 -10.03
CA THR A 30 10.24 22.97 -11.24
C THR A 30 10.63 21.97 -12.34
N MET A 31 9.97 22.06 -13.50
CA MET A 31 10.33 21.28 -14.69
C MET A 31 11.06 22.17 -15.69
N GLU A 32 12.21 21.73 -16.19
CA GLU A 32 13.01 22.45 -17.18
C GLU A 32 12.62 22.02 -18.60
N LEU A 33 12.18 22.98 -19.41
CA LEU A 33 11.89 22.77 -20.83
C LEU A 33 13.19 22.94 -21.62
N CYS A 34 13.59 21.90 -22.32
CA CYS A 34 14.84 21.84 -23.08
C CYS A 34 14.56 21.72 -24.57
N SER A 35 15.45 22.27 -25.40
CA SER A 35 15.45 22.03 -26.84
C SER A 35 15.82 20.59 -27.19
N LEU A 36 15.61 20.21 -28.46
CA LEU A 36 16.13 18.96 -29.03
C LEU A 36 17.66 18.83 -28.89
N GLU A 37 18.38 19.95 -28.89
CA GLU A 37 19.82 20.03 -28.63
C GLU A 37 20.19 20.04 -27.13
N ARG A 38 19.22 19.79 -26.24
CA ARG A 38 19.36 19.79 -24.78
C ARG A 38 19.80 21.14 -24.18
N ARG A 39 19.46 22.26 -24.83
CA ARG A 39 19.65 23.60 -24.26
C ARG A 39 18.43 23.98 -23.44
N LEU A 40 18.65 24.58 -22.27
CA LEU A 40 17.55 25.09 -21.44
C LEU A 40 16.86 26.25 -22.16
N LEU A 41 15.54 26.15 -22.35
CA LEU A 41 14.71 27.19 -22.95
C LEU A 41 14.02 28.01 -21.86
N CYS A 42 13.30 27.33 -20.97
CA CYS A 42 12.63 27.98 -19.84
C CYS A 42 12.29 26.97 -18.74
N SER A 43 11.88 27.49 -17.58
CA SER A 43 11.48 26.68 -16.43
C SER A 43 9.98 26.83 -16.17
N LEU A 44 9.29 25.70 -16.02
CA LEU A 44 7.88 25.61 -15.68
C LEU A 44 7.75 25.34 -14.17
N GLY A 45 7.48 26.39 -13.40
CA GLY A 45 7.25 26.31 -11.96
C GLY A 45 5.79 26.12 -11.56
N PRO A 46 5.49 26.14 -10.25
CA PRO A 46 4.14 25.97 -9.72
C PRO A 46 3.16 27.06 -10.19
N ASN A 47 3.66 28.30 -10.28
CA ASN A 47 2.89 29.48 -10.69
C ASN A 47 2.99 29.77 -12.19
N SER A 48 3.47 28.81 -12.98
CA SER A 48 3.62 28.97 -14.42
C SER A 48 2.42 28.39 -15.17
N SER A 49 1.97 29.09 -16.21
CA SER A 49 0.90 28.65 -17.12
C SER A 49 1.42 28.57 -18.56
N ILE A 50 0.86 27.62 -19.32
CA ILE A 50 1.14 27.44 -20.74
C ILE A 50 -0.01 28.09 -21.50
N SER A 51 0.31 28.98 -22.44
CA SER A 51 -0.68 29.62 -23.31
C SER A 51 -0.29 29.46 -24.77
N THR A 52 -1.30 29.42 -25.64
CA THR A 52 -1.14 29.47 -27.08
C THR A 52 -1.68 30.82 -27.56
N LYS A 53 -0.86 31.55 -28.30
CA LYS A 53 -1.19 32.85 -28.90
C LYS A 53 -1.17 32.71 -30.42
N ASP A 54 -2.16 33.34 -31.07
CA ASP A 54 -2.12 33.56 -32.50
C ASP A 54 -1.53 34.95 -32.80
N ASN A 55 -0.54 34.97 -33.69
CA ASN A 55 0.04 36.17 -34.26
C ASN A 55 -0.42 36.28 -35.72
N GLU A 56 -1.68 36.68 -35.90
CA GLU A 56 -2.33 36.80 -37.22
C GLU A 56 -1.50 37.56 -38.28
N PRO A 57 -0.81 38.67 -37.95
CA PRO A 57 0.02 39.40 -38.92
C PRO A 57 1.13 38.54 -39.55
N ASN A 58 1.73 37.67 -38.75
CA ASN A 58 2.83 36.80 -39.19
C ASN A 58 2.34 35.38 -39.52
N LYS A 59 1.03 35.12 -39.43
CA LYS A 59 0.42 33.79 -39.56
C LYS A 59 1.18 32.72 -38.76
N THR A 60 1.48 33.02 -37.51
CA THR A 60 2.23 32.14 -36.61
C THR A 60 1.46 31.87 -35.33
N LEU A 61 1.35 30.60 -34.97
CA LEU A 61 0.93 30.17 -33.64
C LEU A 61 2.16 30.03 -32.75
N ILE A 62 2.10 30.61 -31.56
CA ILE A 62 3.21 30.63 -30.61
C ILE A 62 2.73 30.03 -29.29
N MET A 63 3.51 29.10 -28.73
CA MET A 63 3.29 28.59 -27.39
C MET A 63 4.31 29.19 -26.43
N SER A 64 3.81 29.68 -25.29
CA SER A 64 4.59 30.43 -24.33
C SER A 64 4.35 29.92 -22.91
N VAL A 65 5.39 29.98 -22.09
CA VAL A 65 5.29 29.82 -20.64
C VAL A 65 5.21 31.20 -20.01
N THR A 66 4.14 31.46 -19.27
CA THR A 66 4.02 32.63 -18.40
C THR A 66 4.36 32.22 -16.99
N SER A 67 5.46 32.73 -16.42
CA SER A 67 5.82 32.50 -15.03
C SER A 67 5.57 33.75 -14.20
N MET A 68 4.92 33.61 -13.05
CA MET A 68 4.70 34.71 -12.10
C MET A 68 5.74 34.69 -10.98
N ASN A 69 6.59 35.71 -10.96
CA ASN A 69 7.52 35.99 -9.85
C ASN A 69 7.00 37.20 -9.07
N GLY A 70 6.11 36.96 -8.10
CA GLY A 70 5.49 38.03 -7.33
C GLY A 70 4.43 38.79 -8.14
N LYS A 71 4.67 40.07 -8.46
CA LYS A 71 3.74 40.91 -9.26
C LYS A 71 4.09 40.97 -10.76
N ASP A 72 5.28 40.51 -11.14
CA ASP A 72 5.74 40.56 -12.53
C ASP A 72 5.57 39.21 -13.22
N ALA A 73 4.99 39.23 -14.41
CA ALA A 73 4.80 38.06 -15.26
C ALA A 73 5.87 38.05 -16.36
N THR A 74 6.72 37.03 -16.37
CA THR A 74 7.69 36.80 -17.45
C THR A 74 7.09 35.81 -18.45
N VAL A 75 6.94 36.21 -19.71
CA VAL A 75 6.47 35.35 -20.80
C VAL A 75 7.68 34.91 -21.62
N THR A 76 7.86 33.61 -21.78
CA THR A 76 8.92 33.03 -22.61
C THR A 76 8.31 32.14 -23.68
N ASP A 77 8.52 32.50 -24.94
CA ASP A 77 8.07 31.72 -26.10
C ASP A 77 9.03 30.56 -26.33
N PHE A 78 8.51 29.35 -26.56
CA PHE A 78 9.36 28.16 -26.76
C PHE A 78 9.01 27.34 -28.01
N LEU A 79 7.85 27.55 -28.62
CA LEU A 79 7.43 26.88 -29.85
C LEU A 79 6.77 27.90 -30.78
N SER A 80 7.18 27.92 -32.05
CA SER A 80 6.58 28.75 -33.09
C SER A 80 6.24 27.91 -34.32
N CYS A 81 5.00 28.00 -34.77
CA CYS A 81 4.48 27.26 -35.92
C CYS A 81 3.83 28.21 -36.91
N GLU A 82 4.41 28.31 -38.11
CA GLU A 82 3.78 29.02 -39.23
C GLU A 82 2.58 28.21 -39.78
N TYR A 83 1.49 28.91 -40.13
CA TYR A 83 0.33 28.30 -40.77
C TYR A 83 0.01 28.98 -42.10
N THR A 84 -0.39 28.18 -43.09
CA THR A 84 -0.65 28.67 -44.45
C THR A 84 -2.15 28.80 -44.77
N SER A 85 -3.00 28.08 -44.04
CA SER A 85 -4.45 28.05 -44.21
C SER A 85 -5.20 27.90 -42.88
N PRO A 86 -6.51 28.21 -42.82
CA PRO A 86 -7.33 28.01 -41.63
C PRO A 86 -7.43 26.55 -41.17
N ASP A 87 -7.42 25.60 -42.10
CA ASP A 87 -7.48 24.18 -41.77
C ASP A 87 -6.15 23.69 -41.18
N ASN A 88 -5.03 24.14 -41.75
CA ASN A 88 -3.70 23.89 -41.21
C ASN A 88 -3.53 24.53 -39.82
N LYS A 89 -4.07 25.74 -39.61
CA LYS A 89 -4.12 26.37 -38.29
C LYS A 89 -4.84 25.49 -37.26
N LYS A 90 -6.03 24.98 -37.59
CA LYS A 90 -6.79 24.07 -36.70
C LYS A 90 -6.04 22.79 -36.38
N GLU A 91 -5.32 22.23 -37.35
CA GLU A 91 -4.49 21.04 -37.14
C GLU A 91 -3.35 21.33 -36.15
N ILE A 92 -2.64 22.45 -36.34
CA ILE A 92 -1.57 22.90 -35.43
C ILE A 92 -2.12 23.18 -34.03
N GLU A 93 -3.27 23.83 -33.90
CA GLU A 93 -3.94 24.07 -32.61
C GLU A 93 -4.23 22.76 -31.87
N LYS A 94 -4.70 21.72 -32.57
CA LYS A 94 -4.92 20.39 -31.98
C LYS A 94 -3.61 19.76 -31.51
N MET A 95 -2.55 19.82 -32.33
CA MET A 95 -1.23 19.30 -31.95
C MET A 95 -0.64 20.04 -30.74
N MET A 96 -0.80 21.36 -30.69
CA MET A 96 -0.39 22.20 -29.57
C MET A 96 -1.19 21.89 -28.29
N ALA A 97 -2.50 21.63 -28.41
CA ALA A 97 -3.33 21.23 -27.27
C ALA A 97 -2.88 19.88 -26.68
N ILE A 98 -2.49 18.93 -27.53
CA ILE A 98 -1.91 17.65 -27.09
C ILE A 98 -0.61 17.87 -26.33
N LEU A 99 0.33 18.65 -26.89
CA LEU A 99 1.61 18.97 -26.23
C LEU A 99 1.39 19.67 -24.87
N SER A 100 0.45 20.61 -24.80
CA SER A 100 0.11 21.30 -23.56
C SER A 100 -0.42 20.32 -22.50
N SER A 101 -1.28 19.37 -22.89
CA SER A 101 -1.76 18.32 -21.99
C SER A 101 -0.62 17.44 -21.48
N ASP A 102 0.30 17.02 -22.35
CA ASP A 102 1.45 16.19 -21.99
C ASP A 102 2.42 16.90 -21.05
N LEU A 103 2.67 18.20 -21.26
CA LEU A 103 3.48 19.04 -20.39
C LEU A 103 2.87 19.16 -18.98
N GLN A 104 1.54 19.34 -18.90
CA GLN A 104 0.83 19.38 -17.62
C GLN A 104 0.93 18.05 -16.87
N LYS A 105 0.72 16.92 -17.58
CA LYS A 105 0.86 15.58 -16.98
C LYS A 105 2.28 15.32 -16.50
N SER A 106 3.28 15.64 -17.31
CA SER A 106 4.70 15.46 -16.96
C SER A 106 5.10 16.29 -15.76
N ARG A 107 4.58 17.52 -15.65
CA ARG A 107 4.75 18.35 -14.44
C ARG A 107 4.14 17.69 -13.21
N ASN A 108 2.91 17.18 -13.31
CA ASN A 108 2.25 16.50 -12.19
C ASN A 108 2.99 15.24 -11.74
N LYS A 109 3.72 14.57 -12.65
CA LYS A 109 4.60 13.43 -12.34
C LYS A 109 5.95 13.84 -11.74
N GLY A 110 6.25 15.13 -11.60
CA GLY A 110 7.51 15.61 -11.04
C GLY A 110 8.71 15.45 -11.99
N THR A 111 8.47 15.37 -13.30
CA THR A 111 9.54 15.28 -14.30
C THR A 111 10.46 16.50 -14.22
N LYS A 112 11.77 16.27 -14.11
CA LYS A 112 12.77 17.35 -14.00
C LYS A 112 13.07 18.03 -15.34
N TYR A 113 13.15 17.25 -16.42
CA TYR A 113 13.53 17.74 -17.74
C TYR A 113 12.54 17.24 -18.79
N PHE A 114 12.04 18.13 -19.64
CA PHE A 114 11.16 17.79 -20.75
C PHE A 114 11.66 18.41 -22.05
N VAL A 115 11.85 17.60 -23.09
CA VAL A 115 12.28 18.09 -24.40
C VAL A 115 11.05 18.57 -25.18
N VAL A 116 11.02 19.85 -25.54
CA VAL A 116 9.91 20.45 -26.29
C VAL A 116 10.28 20.67 -27.76
N PRO A 117 9.32 20.54 -28.69
CA PRO A 117 9.53 20.97 -30.06
C PRO A 117 9.65 22.50 -30.15
N GLU A 118 10.49 22.99 -31.05
CA GLU A 118 10.69 24.45 -31.27
C GLU A 118 10.00 24.93 -32.55
N THR A 119 9.85 24.05 -33.54
CA THR A 119 9.22 24.34 -34.84
C THR A 119 7.97 23.50 -35.11
N GLY A 120 7.18 23.89 -36.11
CA GLY A 120 6.03 23.10 -36.56
C GLY A 120 6.38 21.70 -37.08
N LEU A 121 7.57 21.52 -37.66
CA LEU A 121 8.05 20.19 -38.08
C LEU A 121 8.43 19.33 -36.88
N ASP A 122 9.06 19.92 -35.87
CA ASP A 122 9.37 19.21 -34.62
C ASP A 122 8.10 18.83 -33.88
N LEU A 123 7.09 19.71 -33.88
CA LEU A 123 5.78 19.41 -33.30
C LEU A 123 5.12 18.23 -34.03
N TYR A 124 5.15 18.22 -35.36
CA TYR A 124 4.63 17.09 -36.12
C TYR A 124 5.42 15.80 -35.85
N ALA A 125 6.75 15.87 -35.77
CA ALA A 125 7.60 14.74 -35.40
C ALA A 125 7.29 14.23 -33.99
N TYR A 126 7.06 15.13 -33.03
CA TYR A 126 6.64 14.81 -31.66
C TYR A 126 5.30 14.06 -31.67
N ILE A 127 4.29 14.60 -32.34
CA ILE A 127 2.96 13.98 -32.41
C ILE A 127 3.02 12.63 -33.11
N LYS A 128 3.76 12.54 -34.23
CA LYS A 128 4.01 11.28 -34.94
C LYS A 128 4.75 10.28 -34.06
N SER A 129 5.53 10.74 -33.07
CA SER A 129 6.29 9.87 -32.18
C SER A 129 5.48 9.23 -31.04
N ARG A 130 4.24 9.71 -30.85
CA ARG A 130 3.33 9.22 -29.79
C ARG A 130 2.86 7.80 -30.10
N PRO A 131 2.55 6.99 -29.08
CA PRO A 131 1.89 5.72 -29.28
C PRO A 131 0.52 5.89 -29.96
N ASP A 132 0.19 4.95 -30.84
CA ASP A 132 -1.08 4.95 -31.57
C ASP A 132 -2.31 4.58 -30.70
N ILE A 133 -2.10 4.36 -29.40
CA ILE A 133 -3.12 4.03 -28.41
C ILE A 133 -3.59 5.33 -27.76
N GLU A 134 -4.84 5.70 -28.01
CA GLU A 134 -5.44 6.96 -27.55
C GLU A 134 -6.08 6.82 -26.16
N ILE A 135 -5.33 6.25 -25.21
CA ILE A 135 -5.77 6.08 -23.82
C ILE A 135 -4.82 6.84 -22.91
N ASP A 136 -5.38 7.49 -21.90
CA ASP A 136 -4.58 8.03 -20.79
C ASP A 136 -4.12 6.88 -19.88
N MET A 137 -2.81 6.71 -19.75
CA MET A 137 -2.22 5.61 -18.97
C MET A 137 -2.49 5.75 -17.47
N ASP A 138 -2.57 6.97 -16.96
CA ASP A 138 -2.82 7.22 -15.54
C ASP A 138 -4.29 6.91 -15.21
N ASP A 139 -5.21 7.27 -16.10
CA ASP A 139 -6.62 6.90 -15.96
C ASP A 139 -6.82 5.38 -16.07
N LEU A 140 -6.12 4.73 -17.00
CA LEU A 140 -6.14 3.26 -17.13
C LEU A 140 -5.57 2.59 -15.87
N ALA A 141 -4.46 3.08 -15.33
CA ALA A 141 -3.87 2.59 -14.08
C ALA A 141 -4.86 2.74 -12.91
N ASN A 142 -5.49 3.91 -12.79
CA ASN A 142 -6.52 4.18 -11.78
C ASN A 142 -7.74 3.25 -11.94
N GLU A 143 -8.16 2.97 -13.18
CA GLU A 143 -9.26 2.03 -13.45
C GLU A 143 -8.89 0.60 -13.04
N ILE A 144 -7.64 0.17 -13.30
CA ILE A 144 -7.10 -1.13 -12.88
C ILE A 144 -7.06 -1.24 -11.34
N LEU A 145 -6.64 -0.17 -10.67
CA LEU A 145 -6.53 -0.10 -9.22
C LEU A 145 -7.87 0.03 -8.49
N ASN A 146 -8.89 0.64 -9.09
CA ASN A 146 -10.17 0.84 -8.40
C ASN A 146 -11.30 -0.10 -8.88
N SER A 147 -11.14 -0.77 -10.02
CA SER A 147 -12.11 -1.76 -10.55
C SER A 147 -13.55 -1.25 -10.75
N ASN A 148 -13.77 0.07 -10.74
CA ASN A 148 -15.10 0.69 -10.72
C ASN A 148 -15.71 0.92 -12.12
N ASP A 149 -14.88 1.13 -13.14
CA ASP A 149 -15.27 1.20 -14.56
C ASP A 149 -14.51 0.11 -15.35
N LYS A 150 -15.00 -0.29 -16.52
CA LYS A 150 -14.31 -1.21 -17.45
C LYS A 150 -14.01 -0.59 -18.81
N LYS A 151 -14.39 0.67 -19.04
CA LYS A 151 -14.33 1.30 -20.35
C LYS A 151 -12.90 1.35 -20.89
N LEU A 152 -11.96 1.92 -20.13
CA LEU A 152 -10.58 2.08 -20.60
C LEU A 152 -9.88 0.73 -20.77
N ARG A 153 -10.18 -0.25 -19.89
CA ARG A 153 -9.65 -1.62 -20.05
C ARG A 153 -10.20 -2.30 -21.31
N THR A 154 -11.48 -2.11 -21.62
CA THR A 154 -12.11 -2.66 -22.83
C THR A 154 -11.51 -2.02 -24.09
N ASP A 155 -11.36 -0.70 -24.08
CA ASP A 155 -10.73 0.05 -25.18
C ASP A 155 -9.26 -0.38 -25.36
N PHE A 156 -8.52 -0.60 -24.27
CA PHE A 156 -7.16 -1.11 -24.31
C PHE A 156 -7.08 -2.49 -24.96
N VAL A 157 -7.91 -3.45 -24.52
CA VAL A 157 -7.96 -4.80 -25.12
C VAL A 157 -8.31 -4.73 -26.61
N LYS A 158 -9.23 -3.84 -26.99
CA LYS A 158 -9.58 -3.61 -28.39
C LYS A 158 -8.40 -3.07 -29.19
N HIS A 159 -7.63 -2.13 -28.66
CA HIS A 159 -6.43 -1.63 -29.33
C HIS A 159 -5.35 -2.69 -29.54
N ILE A 160 -5.16 -3.60 -28.58
CA ILE A 160 -4.28 -4.76 -28.77
C ILE A 160 -4.78 -5.62 -29.94
N GLN A 161 -6.09 -5.89 -30.01
CA GLN A 161 -6.71 -6.66 -31.09
C GLN A 161 -6.60 -5.97 -32.45
N GLU A 162 -6.63 -4.63 -32.48
CA GLU A 162 -6.42 -3.80 -33.67
C GLU A 162 -4.95 -3.78 -34.14
N GLY A 163 -4.04 -4.42 -33.41
CA GLY A 163 -2.62 -4.52 -33.78
C GLY A 163 -1.80 -3.29 -33.38
N LYS A 164 -2.29 -2.49 -32.43
CA LYS A 164 -1.50 -1.38 -31.86
C LYS A 164 -0.28 -1.93 -31.13
N LYS A 165 0.84 -1.22 -31.25
CA LYS A 165 2.13 -1.68 -30.73
C LYS A 165 2.23 -1.47 -29.24
N VAL A 166 2.62 -2.52 -28.53
CA VAL A 166 2.86 -2.48 -27.08
C VAL A 166 4.14 -3.23 -26.75
N ASN A 167 4.97 -2.64 -25.90
CA ASN A 167 6.12 -3.28 -25.28
C ASN A 167 5.79 -3.58 -23.83
N ILE A 168 6.09 -4.79 -23.38
CA ILE A 168 5.87 -5.22 -22.00
C ILE A 168 7.25 -5.58 -21.44
N PHE A 169 7.71 -4.78 -20.47
CA PHE A 169 8.94 -4.99 -19.73
C PHE A 169 8.60 -5.66 -18.40
N ILE A 170 9.34 -6.70 -18.03
CA ILE A 170 9.08 -7.48 -16.83
C ILE A 170 10.34 -7.55 -15.97
N ALA A 171 10.21 -7.16 -14.71
CA ALA A 171 11.22 -7.39 -13.69
C ALA A 171 11.16 -8.83 -13.17
N LEU A 172 12.14 -9.67 -13.51
CA LEU A 172 12.23 -11.07 -13.06
C LEU A 172 12.84 -11.23 -11.66
N ASN A 173 12.66 -10.25 -10.79
CA ASN A 173 13.24 -10.22 -9.46
C ASN A 173 12.36 -10.87 -8.38
N ASN A 174 11.10 -11.22 -8.68
CA ASN A 174 10.24 -11.95 -7.76
C ASN A 174 9.21 -12.85 -8.48
N LEU A 175 8.66 -13.81 -7.72
CA LEU A 175 7.67 -14.79 -8.20
C LEU A 175 6.40 -14.14 -8.74
N TYR A 176 5.89 -13.10 -8.08
CA TYR A 176 4.61 -12.48 -8.42
C TYR A 176 4.67 -11.78 -9.78
N ASN A 177 5.79 -11.11 -10.09
CA ASN A 177 6.06 -10.52 -11.40
C ASN A 177 6.15 -11.60 -12.48
N LYS A 178 6.80 -12.73 -12.19
CA LYS A 178 6.89 -13.86 -13.12
C LYS A 178 5.51 -14.45 -13.45
N VAL A 179 4.64 -14.61 -12.46
CA VAL A 179 3.27 -15.10 -12.66
C VAL A 179 2.44 -14.09 -13.46
N ALA A 180 2.52 -12.80 -13.10
CA ALA A 180 1.87 -11.73 -13.83
C ALA A 180 2.34 -11.66 -15.31
N TYR A 181 3.62 -11.90 -15.56
CA TYR A 181 4.17 -12.03 -16.90
C TYR A 181 3.57 -13.21 -17.67
N ASP A 182 3.54 -14.40 -17.08
CA ASP A 182 2.99 -15.58 -17.74
C ASP A 182 1.50 -15.38 -18.07
N MET A 183 0.74 -14.66 -17.22
CA MET A 183 -0.63 -14.25 -17.52
C MET A 183 -0.73 -13.30 -18.72
N LEU A 184 0.11 -12.26 -18.78
CA LEU A 184 0.14 -11.34 -19.94
C LEU A 184 0.57 -12.06 -21.22
N LYS A 185 1.55 -12.96 -21.13
CA LYS A 185 2.03 -13.76 -22.26
C LYS A 185 0.94 -14.68 -22.78
N ASN A 186 0.20 -15.34 -21.90
CA ASN A 186 -0.95 -16.17 -22.28
C ASN A 186 -2.06 -15.34 -22.95
N ALA A 187 -2.30 -14.12 -22.48
CA ALA A 187 -3.32 -13.24 -23.05
C ALA A 187 -2.91 -12.63 -24.41
N TYR A 188 -1.64 -12.26 -24.58
CA TYR A 188 -1.23 -11.37 -25.67
C TYR A 188 -0.13 -11.90 -26.61
N SER A 189 0.49 -13.06 -26.34
CA SER A 189 1.56 -13.61 -27.20
C SER A 189 1.14 -13.90 -28.65
N MET A 190 -0.16 -14.07 -28.90
CA MET A 190 -0.69 -14.27 -30.25
C MET A 190 -0.69 -13.00 -31.12
N TYR A 191 -0.53 -11.83 -30.52
CA TYR A 191 -0.50 -10.56 -31.25
C TYR A 191 0.94 -10.15 -31.57
N SER A 192 1.30 -10.17 -32.85
CA SER A 192 2.64 -9.78 -33.33
C SER A 192 3.04 -8.33 -33.01
N SER A 193 2.08 -7.47 -32.66
CA SER A 193 2.34 -6.09 -32.25
C SER A 193 2.76 -5.95 -30.78
N VAL A 194 2.64 -7.02 -29.99
CA VAL A 194 2.99 -7.06 -28.57
C VAL A 194 4.34 -7.74 -28.38
N HIS A 195 5.31 -7.00 -27.84
CA HIS A 195 6.66 -7.49 -27.60
C HIS A 195 6.92 -7.60 -26.11
N PHE A 196 7.58 -8.68 -25.70
CA PHE A 196 7.90 -8.95 -24.30
C PHE A 196 9.40 -8.88 -24.08
N TYR A 197 9.83 -8.18 -23.04
CA TYR A 197 11.22 -8.00 -22.65
C TYR A 197 11.39 -8.41 -21.19
N GLU A 198 12.08 -9.53 -20.99
CA GLU A 198 12.45 -10.03 -19.66
C GLU A 198 13.73 -9.30 -19.21
N ILE A 199 13.67 -8.69 -18.03
CA ILE A 199 14.79 -7.95 -17.45
C ILE A 199 15.22 -8.67 -16.18
N ASP A 200 16.45 -9.16 -16.19
CA ASP A 200 17.09 -9.74 -15.02
C ASP A 200 17.62 -8.64 -14.09
N PRO A 201 17.53 -8.83 -12.77
CA PRO A 201 18.07 -7.86 -11.82
C PRO A 201 19.60 -7.97 -11.76
N ASP A 202 20.29 -6.83 -11.63
CA ASP A 202 21.76 -6.79 -11.52
C ASP A 202 22.28 -7.55 -10.29
N THR A 203 21.46 -7.59 -9.23
CA THR A 203 21.69 -8.35 -8.01
C THR A 203 20.48 -9.22 -7.71
N THR A 204 20.67 -10.45 -7.21
CA THR A 204 19.59 -11.38 -6.87
C THR A 204 18.53 -10.73 -5.98
N GLY A 205 17.28 -10.69 -6.45
CA GLY A 205 16.15 -10.07 -5.76
C GLY A 205 16.18 -8.54 -5.70
N GLY A 206 17.10 -7.88 -6.40
CA GLY A 206 17.20 -6.42 -6.45
C GLY A 206 16.07 -5.80 -7.28
N ASP A 207 15.75 -4.53 -6.98
CA ASP A 207 14.77 -3.77 -7.73
C ASP A 207 15.28 -3.42 -9.13
N ILE A 208 14.39 -3.46 -10.11
CA ILE A 208 14.68 -3.06 -11.49
C ILE A 208 14.01 -1.71 -11.74
N THR A 209 14.80 -0.75 -12.19
CA THR A 209 14.32 0.61 -12.46
C THR A 209 14.16 0.87 -13.96
N TRP A 210 13.32 1.85 -14.31
CA TRP A 210 13.18 2.31 -15.70
C TRP A 210 14.47 2.89 -16.31
N GLN A 211 15.42 3.30 -15.47
CA GLN A 211 16.75 3.78 -15.87
C GLN A 211 17.74 2.63 -16.13
N ASN A 212 17.30 1.36 -16.09
CA ASN A 212 18.15 0.24 -16.45
C ASN A 212 18.61 0.37 -17.92
N SER A 213 19.92 0.25 -18.15
CA SER A 213 20.52 0.44 -19.48
C SER A 213 19.92 -0.46 -20.57
N THR A 214 19.50 -1.67 -20.21
CA THR A 214 18.82 -2.60 -21.12
C THR A 214 17.45 -2.05 -21.52
N ILE A 215 16.66 -1.56 -20.56
CA ILE A 215 15.36 -0.95 -20.82
C ILE A 215 15.53 0.31 -21.68
N GLU A 216 16.47 1.20 -21.35
CA GLU A 216 16.75 2.41 -22.13
C GLU A 216 17.12 2.09 -23.58
N SER A 217 17.91 1.04 -23.81
CA SER A 217 18.27 0.59 -25.16
C SER A 217 17.03 0.19 -25.98
N TYR A 218 16.09 -0.54 -25.38
CA TYR A 218 14.84 -0.93 -26.04
C TYR A 218 13.92 0.26 -26.29
N LEU A 219 13.77 1.15 -25.31
CA LEU A 219 12.97 2.37 -25.46
C LEU A 219 13.50 3.26 -26.60
N SER A 220 14.81 3.28 -26.83
CA SER A 220 15.42 4.06 -27.91
C SER A 220 15.13 3.50 -29.32
N LEU A 221 14.94 2.19 -29.44
CA LEU A 221 14.73 1.48 -30.70
C LEU A 221 13.28 1.56 -31.17
N TYR A 222 12.33 1.47 -30.25
CA TYR A 222 10.90 1.39 -30.55
C TYR A 222 10.20 2.72 -30.28
N ARG A 223 10.27 3.63 -31.25
CA ARG A 223 9.47 4.87 -31.24
C ARG A 223 7.99 4.53 -31.50
N ASN A 224 7.07 5.31 -30.91
CA ASN A 224 5.61 5.21 -31.10
C ASN A 224 4.98 3.95 -30.49
N VAL A 225 5.53 3.44 -29.39
CA VAL A 225 5.04 2.23 -28.74
C VAL A 225 4.63 2.55 -27.31
N MET A 226 3.49 2.02 -26.88
CA MET A 226 3.08 2.08 -25.48
C MET A 226 3.89 1.08 -24.68
N ASN A 227 4.33 1.47 -23.49
CA ASN A 227 5.11 0.60 -22.62
C ASN A 227 4.28 0.14 -21.42
N ILE A 228 4.45 -1.11 -21.00
CA ILE A 228 3.92 -1.65 -19.75
C ILE A 228 5.10 -2.13 -18.93
N GLY A 229 5.21 -1.69 -17.68
CA GLY A 229 6.22 -2.22 -16.76
C GLY A 229 5.58 -3.06 -15.68
N VAL A 230 6.02 -4.31 -15.56
CA VAL A 230 5.58 -5.24 -14.52
C VAL A 230 6.68 -5.30 -13.46
N GLY A 231 6.44 -4.70 -12.30
CA GLY A 231 7.41 -4.67 -11.20
C GLY A 231 8.63 -3.78 -11.43
N ILE A 232 8.57 -2.82 -12.36
CA ILE A 232 9.66 -1.89 -12.68
C ILE A 232 9.41 -0.55 -12.00
N VAL A 233 10.33 -0.16 -11.12
CA VAL A 233 10.18 1.01 -10.24
C VAL A 233 10.93 2.24 -10.77
N GLY A 234 10.79 3.38 -10.09
CA GLY A 234 11.51 4.62 -10.44
C GLY A 234 10.75 5.50 -11.43
N GLN A 235 11.44 6.50 -11.99
CA GLN A 235 10.82 7.49 -12.86
C GLN A 235 10.43 6.87 -14.21
N GLU A 236 9.13 6.84 -14.49
CA GLU A 236 8.56 6.18 -15.65
C GLU A 236 8.77 7.00 -16.94
N PRO A 237 9.06 6.35 -18.08
CA PRO A 237 9.00 6.99 -19.39
C PRO A 237 7.57 7.48 -19.71
N SER A 238 7.46 8.45 -20.61
CA SER A 238 6.15 8.89 -21.12
C SER A 238 5.37 7.72 -21.74
N TYR A 239 4.04 7.75 -21.59
CA TYR A 239 3.12 6.72 -22.12
C TYR A 239 3.42 5.29 -21.63
N THR A 240 3.64 5.19 -20.32
CA THR A 240 3.89 3.93 -19.64
C THR A 240 2.74 3.59 -18.70
N LEU A 241 2.31 2.33 -18.71
CA LEU A 241 1.44 1.75 -17.70
C LEU A 241 2.29 0.94 -16.72
N SER A 242 2.36 1.37 -15.47
CA SER A 242 3.14 0.72 -14.42
C SER A 242 2.26 -0.18 -13.57
N LEU A 243 2.61 -1.46 -13.49
CA LEU A 243 1.94 -2.48 -12.69
C LEU A 243 2.87 -2.87 -11.54
N LEU A 244 2.64 -2.27 -10.38
CA LEU A 244 3.50 -2.39 -9.20
C LEU A 244 2.75 -2.98 -8.03
N GLN A 245 3.44 -3.79 -7.21
CA GLN A 245 2.84 -4.29 -5.98
C GLN A 245 2.62 -3.14 -5.00
N THR A 246 1.40 -3.00 -4.50
CA THR A 246 1.04 -2.05 -3.44
C THR A 246 0.55 -2.81 -2.22
N GLU A 247 0.34 -2.09 -1.10
CA GLU A 247 -0.22 -2.68 0.13
C GLU A 247 -1.60 -3.33 -0.11
N ASP A 248 -2.40 -2.77 -1.02
CA ASP A 248 -3.79 -3.20 -1.25
C ASP A 248 -3.98 -4.02 -2.53
N LYS A 249 -3.03 -3.98 -3.47
CA LYS A 249 -3.15 -4.66 -4.77
C LYS A 249 -1.84 -5.26 -5.25
N SER A 250 -1.86 -6.56 -5.51
CA SER A 250 -0.76 -7.28 -6.15
C SER A 250 -0.72 -7.00 -7.66
N VAL A 251 0.47 -7.19 -8.24
CA VAL A 251 0.68 -7.13 -9.69
C VAL A 251 -0.17 -8.19 -10.43
N ILE A 252 -0.37 -9.37 -9.82
CA ILE A 252 -1.22 -10.44 -10.36
C ILE A 252 -2.67 -9.96 -10.52
N SER A 253 -3.23 -9.32 -9.49
CA SER A 253 -4.59 -8.75 -9.54
C SER A 253 -4.71 -7.63 -10.57
N GLN A 254 -3.68 -6.78 -10.67
CA GLN A 254 -3.65 -5.71 -11.67
C GLN A 254 -3.61 -6.24 -13.10
N VAL A 255 -2.79 -7.26 -13.38
CA VAL A 255 -2.75 -7.94 -14.68
C VAL A 255 -4.08 -8.63 -14.98
N ALA A 256 -4.68 -9.33 -14.01
CA ALA A 256 -5.99 -9.95 -14.18
C ALA A 256 -7.07 -8.93 -14.56
N SER A 257 -7.04 -7.75 -13.91
CA SER A 257 -7.93 -6.64 -14.20
C SER A 257 -7.70 -6.11 -15.61
N LEU A 258 -6.45 -5.84 -16.00
CA LEU A 258 -6.05 -5.35 -17.32
C LEU A 258 -6.48 -6.30 -18.44
N THR A 259 -6.22 -7.61 -18.28
CA THR A 259 -6.58 -8.64 -19.26
C THR A 259 -8.05 -9.07 -19.17
N MET A 260 -8.80 -8.51 -18.23
CA MET A 260 -10.19 -8.86 -17.92
C MET A 260 -10.39 -10.37 -17.73
N SER A 261 -9.37 -11.06 -17.23
CA SER A 261 -9.34 -12.52 -17.08
C SER A 261 -9.50 -12.90 -15.61
N PRO A 262 -10.37 -13.87 -15.27
CA PRO A 262 -10.50 -14.36 -13.91
C PRO A 262 -9.22 -15.11 -13.49
N LEU A 263 -8.86 -14.99 -12.22
CA LEU A 263 -7.74 -15.73 -11.65
C LEU A 263 -8.08 -17.22 -11.52
N ASN A 264 -7.13 -18.07 -11.90
CA ASN A 264 -7.19 -19.48 -11.55
C ASN A 264 -6.86 -19.70 -10.06
N ALA A 265 -7.04 -20.92 -9.56
CA ALA A 265 -6.85 -21.20 -8.12
C ALA A 265 -5.42 -20.93 -7.62
N ARG A 266 -4.41 -21.20 -8.43
CA ARG A 266 -3.00 -20.95 -8.06
C ARG A 266 -2.70 -19.44 -8.06
N GLU A 267 -3.20 -18.71 -9.06
CA GLU A 267 -3.05 -17.25 -9.13
C GLU A 267 -3.81 -16.55 -8.00
N GLU A 268 -4.99 -17.05 -7.59
CA GLU A 268 -5.71 -16.52 -6.41
C GLU A 268 -4.89 -16.68 -5.13
N LEU A 269 -4.25 -17.84 -4.94
CA LEU A 269 -3.40 -18.10 -3.78
C LEU A 269 -2.14 -17.23 -3.79
N LEU A 270 -1.46 -17.10 -4.94
CA LEU A 270 -0.28 -16.24 -5.08
C LEU A 270 -0.64 -14.75 -4.92
N ASN A 271 -1.78 -14.31 -5.45
CA ASN A 271 -2.31 -12.97 -5.22
C ASN A 271 -2.57 -12.73 -3.73
N ALA A 272 -3.14 -13.71 -3.02
CA ALA A 272 -3.36 -13.60 -1.57
C ALA A 272 -2.05 -13.59 -0.79
N GLN A 273 -1.06 -14.38 -1.19
CA GLN A 273 0.27 -14.40 -0.58
C GLN A 273 0.98 -13.05 -0.74
N ALA A 274 0.89 -12.42 -1.92
CA ALA A 274 1.54 -11.15 -2.20
C ALA A 274 1.04 -10.01 -1.28
N ILE A 275 -0.21 -10.06 -0.81
CA ILE A 275 -0.80 -8.98 0.00
C ILE A 275 -0.81 -9.34 1.49
N GLY A 276 -1.32 -10.53 1.81
CA GLY A 276 -1.59 -10.93 3.19
C GLY A 276 -0.96 -12.25 3.57
N HIS A 277 0.06 -12.68 2.82
CA HIS A 277 0.92 -13.82 3.11
C HIS A 277 0.14 -15.12 3.38
N ALA A 278 0.66 -15.99 4.26
CA ALA A 278 0.03 -17.27 4.58
C ALA A 278 -1.41 -17.13 5.12
N ARG A 279 -1.73 -16.04 5.84
CA ARG A 279 -3.08 -15.82 6.39
C ARG A 279 -4.12 -15.65 5.31
N ASP A 280 -3.85 -14.85 4.30
CA ASP A 280 -4.86 -14.60 3.26
C ASP A 280 -4.93 -15.77 2.28
N MET A 281 -3.84 -16.53 2.08
CA MET A 281 -3.89 -17.85 1.44
C MET A 281 -4.83 -18.82 2.16
N LEU A 282 -4.77 -18.88 3.50
CA LEU A 282 -5.67 -19.71 4.31
C LEU A 282 -7.14 -19.35 4.07
N LYS A 283 -7.48 -18.05 4.05
CA LYS A 283 -8.85 -17.58 3.76
C LYS A 283 -9.32 -18.00 2.36
N VAL A 284 -8.45 -17.87 1.36
CA VAL A 284 -8.75 -18.30 -0.02
C VAL A 284 -8.98 -19.81 -0.07
N GLY A 285 -8.11 -20.59 0.56
CA GLY A 285 -8.23 -22.04 0.62
C GLY A 285 -9.53 -22.50 1.30
N GLN A 286 -9.90 -21.87 2.42
CA GLN A 286 -11.16 -22.12 3.12
C GLN A 286 -12.39 -21.77 2.25
N ARG A 287 -12.36 -20.61 1.58
CA ARG A 287 -13.42 -20.19 0.65
C ARG A 287 -13.59 -21.16 -0.53
N ARG A 288 -12.48 -21.75 -0.98
CA ARG A 288 -12.44 -22.77 -2.04
C ARG A 288 -12.71 -24.19 -1.51
N SER A 289 -12.96 -24.36 -0.21
CA SER A 289 -13.19 -25.65 0.45
C SER A 289 -12.06 -26.66 0.26
N LEU A 290 -10.81 -26.19 0.22
CA LEU A 290 -9.62 -27.05 0.22
C LEU A 290 -9.41 -27.65 1.62
N SER A 291 -8.82 -28.85 1.69
CA SER A 291 -8.44 -29.44 2.98
C SER A 291 -7.29 -28.67 3.61
N THR A 292 -7.20 -28.69 4.94
CA THR A 292 -6.12 -28.02 5.69
C THR A 292 -4.74 -28.48 5.23
N GLU A 293 -4.55 -29.79 5.00
CA GLU A 293 -3.29 -30.35 4.52
C GLU A 293 -2.88 -29.79 3.15
N VAL A 294 -3.84 -29.62 2.23
CA VAL A 294 -3.57 -29.04 0.91
C VAL A 294 -3.21 -27.57 1.01
N ILE A 295 -3.88 -26.82 1.89
CA ILE A 295 -3.59 -25.40 2.11
C ILE A 295 -2.20 -25.23 2.71
N GLU A 296 -1.86 -25.99 3.75
CA GLU A 296 -0.54 -25.94 4.40
C GLU A 296 0.58 -26.30 3.43
N LYS A 297 0.38 -27.33 2.60
CA LYS A 297 1.32 -27.68 1.55
C LYS A 297 1.48 -26.55 0.54
N ALA A 298 0.37 -25.97 0.05
CA ALA A 298 0.41 -24.88 -0.90
C ALA A 298 1.13 -23.63 -0.35
N ILE A 299 0.94 -23.32 0.94
CA ILE A 299 1.65 -22.22 1.63
C ILE A 299 3.16 -22.47 1.61
N LYS A 300 3.61 -23.67 2.00
CA LYS A 300 5.03 -24.02 2.01
C LYS A 300 5.64 -24.03 0.61
N ASP A 301 4.98 -24.66 -0.34
CA ASP A 301 5.45 -24.75 -1.73
C ASP A 301 5.57 -23.35 -2.35
N MET A 302 4.57 -22.47 -2.17
CA MET A 302 4.64 -21.10 -2.70
C MET A 302 5.64 -20.22 -1.94
N ALA A 303 5.80 -20.42 -0.62
CA ALA A 303 6.83 -19.73 0.15
C ALA A 303 8.24 -20.12 -0.33
N LYS A 304 8.46 -21.41 -0.65
CA LYS A 304 9.69 -21.90 -1.27
C LYS A 304 9.94 -21.22 -2.60
N GLU A 305 8.96 -21.31 -3.50
CA GLU A 305 9.08 -20.72 -4.84
C GLU A 305 9.42 -19.22 -4.77
N ALA A 306 8.78 -18.47 -3.86
CA ALA A 306 9.07 -17.05 -3.67
C ALA A 306 10.48 -16.81 -3.10
N ALA A 307 10.90 -17.62 -2.12
CA ALA A 307 12.20 -17.49 -1.48
C ALA A 307 13.37 -17.73 -2.45
N LEU A 308 13.21 -18.62 -3.43
CA LEU A 308 14.25 -18.95 -4.41
C LEU A 308 14.60 -17.80 -5.37
N TYR A 309 13.82 -16.71 -5.38
CA TYR A 309 14.20 -15.47 -6.07
C TYR A 309 15.22 -14.63 -5.28
N LYS A 310 15.40 -14.92 -4.00
CA LYS A 310 16.28 -14.18 -3.08
C LYS A 310 17.40 -15.04 -2.50
N TYR A 311 17.15 -16.34 -2.34
CA TYR A 311 18.06 -17.29 -1.71
C TYR A 311 18.34 -18.46 -2.63
N ASP A 312 19.54 -19.03 -2.51
CA ASP A 312 19.84 -20.32 -3.12
C ASP A 312 19.07 -21.46 -2.41
N GLU A 313 19.02 -22.63 -3.06
CA GLU A 313 18.33 -23.81 -2.53
C GLU A 313 18.90 -24.28 -1.18
N TYR A 314 20.21 -24.10 -0.96
CA TYR A 314 20.88 -24.54 0.27
C TYR A 314 20.42 -23.71 1.47
N ARG A 315 20.41 -22.38 1.35
CA ARG A 315 19.96 -21.45 2.39
C ARG A 315 18.48 -21.62 2.69
N TYR A 316 17.65 -21.83 1.66
CA TYR A 316 16.25 -22.16 1.88
C TYR A 316 16.08 -23.49 2.61
N HIS A 317 16.84 -24.51 2.22
CA HIS A 317 16.76 -25.82 2.86
C HIS A 317 17.18 -25.78 4.34
N GLU A 318 18.20 -24.98 4.68
CA GLU A 318 18.60 -24.71 6.06
C GLU A 318 17.45 -24.06 6.85
N PHE A 319 16.81 -23.03 6.27
CA PHE A 319 15.65 -22.37 6.86
C PHE A 319 14.51 -23.36 7.10
N GLU A 320 14.13 -24.14 6.08
CA GLU A 320 13.02 -25.10 6.16
C GLU A 320 13.29 -26.20 7.19
N THR A 321 14.52 -26.72 7.23
CA THR A 321 14.91 -27.77 8.17
C THR A 321 14.82 -27.28 9.61
N MET A 322 15.35 -26.08 9.89
CA MET A 322 15.24 -25.50 11.24
C MET A 322 13.80 -25.15 11.58
N ALA A 323 13.04 -24.59 10.63
CA ALA A 323 11.62 -24.29 10.80
C ALA A 323 10.81 -25.52 11.22
N ILE A 324 11.00 -26.65 10.55
CA ILE A 324 10.28 -27.90 10.85
C ILE A 324 10.72 -28.48 12.19
N ASN A 325 12.03 -28.57 12.43
CA ASN A 325 12.57 -29.28 13.59
C ASN A 325 12.38 -28.53 14.91
N SER A 326 12.27 -27.20 14.86
CA SER A 326 12.18 -26.36 16.06
C SER A 326 10.78 -25.83 16.35
N LYS A 327 9.84 -25.94 15.41
CA LYS A 327 8.46 -25.47 15.61
C LYS A 327 7.81 -26.24 16.76
N HIS A 328 7.42 -25.51 17.80
CA HIS A 328 6.61 -26.02 18.90
C HIS A 328 5.66 -24.94 19.40
N ILE A 329 4.63 -25.37 20.13
CA ILE A 329 3.64 -24.48 20.72
C ILE A 329 3.79 -24.56 22.23
N GLU A 330 4.05 -23.41 22.86
CA GLU A 330 4.13 -23.27 24.31
C GLU A 330 3.13 -22.19 24.74
N ASN A 331 2.21 -22.54 25.65
CA ASN A 331 1.18 -21.63 26.18
C ASN A 331 0.38 -20.85 25.12
N GLY A 332 0.17 -21.43 23.92
CA GLY A 332 -0.56 -20.77 22.82
C GLY A 332 0.28 -19.77 22.00
N LEU A 333 1.59 -19.75 22.20
CA LEU A 333 2.58 -19.07 21.37
C LEU A 333 3.31 -20.09 20.50
N CYS A 334 3.40 -19.82 19.20
CA CYS A 334 4.22 -20.63 18.29
C CYS A 334 5.67 -20.15 18.39
N ILE A 335 6.61 -21.03 18.70
CA ILE A 335 8.02 -20.71 18.82
C ILE A 335 8.79 -21.51 17.77
N VAL A 336 9.70 -20.83 17.08
CA VAL A 336 10.55 -21.44 16.06
C VAL A 336 11.97 -20.87 16.13
N LYS A 337 12.97 -21.70 15.86
CA LYS A 337 14.36 -21.31 15.68
C LYS A 337 14.69 -21.27 14.19
N LEU A 338 15.29 -20.17 13.74
CA LEU A 338 15.59 -19.94 12.32
C LEU A 338 17.04 -19.48 12.14
N PRO A 339 17.66 -19.78 10.98
CA PRO A 339 19.05 -19.44 10.70
C PRO A 339 19.27 -17.94 10.40
N PHE A 340 18.23 -17.25 9.92
CA PHE A 340 18.25 -15.83 9.60
C PHE A 340 16.85 -15.23 9.68
N ASN A 341 16.79 -13.90 9.79
CA ASN A 341 15.55 -13.16 9.82
C ASN A 341 15.17 -12.66 8.42
N ASP A 342 14.07 -13.17 7.85
CA ASP A 342 13.41 -12.60 6.67
C ASP A 342 11.91 -12.53 6.93
N SER A 343 11.40 -11.32 7.14
CA SER A 343 9.98 -11.10 7.45
C SER A 343 9.06 -11.67 6.39
N ASN A 344 9.35 -11.44 5.11
CA ASN A 344 8.48 -11.87 4.01
C ASN A 344 8.43 -13.40 3.92
N LEU A 345 9.58 -14.07 4.02
CA LEU A 345 9.63 -15.54 4.04
C LEU A 345 8.90 -16.09 5.27
N ILE A 346 9.14 -15.52 6.46
CA ILE A 346 8.51 -15.97 7.71
C ILE A 346 6.98 -15.84 7.62
N GLN A 347 6.47 -14.69 7.16
CA GLN A 347 5.03 -14.47 7.01
C GLN A 347 4.42 -15.33 5.89
N ASN A 348 5.16 -15.57 4.82
CA ASN A 348 4.73 -16.47 3.75
C ASN A 348 4.71 -17.94 4.16
N TYR A 349 5.57 -18.34 5.12
CA TYR A 349 5.70 -19.74 5.54
C TYR A 349 4.81 -20.09 6.74
N PHE A 350 4.69 -19.20 7.73
CA PHE A 350 3.98 -19.45 8.98
C PHE A 350 2.65 -18.70 9.05
N ILE A 351 1.55 -19.44 9.10
CA ILE A 351 0.21 -18.87 9.35
C ILE A 351 0.18 -18.14 10.70
N GLU A 352 0.91 -18.66 11.69
CA GLU A 352 1.00 -18.10 13.04
C GLU A 352 1.70 -16.74 13.10
N ALA A 353 2.41 -16.31 12.05
CA ALA A 353 3.04 -14.99 11.99
C ALA A 353 2.04 -13.83 12.14
N HIS A 354 0.76 -14.07 11.87
CA HIS A 354 -0.29 -13.06 12.04
C HIS A 354 -1.02 -13.14 13.40
N THR A 355 -0.92 -14.27 14.11
CA THR A 355 -1.63 -14.49 15.38
C THR A 355 -0.69 -14.43 16.59
N GLY A 356 0.57 -14.82 16.41
CA GLY A 356 1.62 -14.81 17.43
C GLY A 356 2.64 -15.91 17.14
N LEU A 357 3.77 -15.51 16.56
CA LEU A 357 4.94 -16.33 16.28
C LEU A 357 6.16 -15.64 16.87
N LEU A 358 6.87 -16.36 17.73
CA LEU A 358 8.19 -15.99 18.20
C LEU A 358 9.24 -16.71 17.36
N THR A 359 10.15 -15.94 16.77
CA THR A 359 11.30 -16.48 16.05
C THR A 359 12.57 -16.20 16.85
N ILE A 360 13.39 -17.24 17.01
CA ILE A 360 14.71 -17.18 17.63
C ILE A 360 15.73 -17.28 16.51
N ILE A 361 16.46 -16.20 16.26
CA ILE A 361 17.43 -16.13 15.17
C ILE A 361 18.82 -16.42 15.74
N GLN A 362 19.42 -17.52 15.27
CA GLN A 362 20.78 -17.95 15.66
C GLN A 362 21.04 -18.01 17.18
N ASP A 363 20.01 -18.22 18.00
CA ASP A 363 20.06 -18.14 19.47
C ASP A 363 20.66 -16.81 19.99
N LYS A 364 20.48 -15.71 19.23
CA LYS A 364 21.02 -14.38 19.55
C LYS A 364 19.96 -13.28 19.54
N GLU A 365 18.94 -13.41 18.72
CA GLU A 365 17.90 -12.39 18.57
C GLU A 365 16.51 -13.01 18.63
N LEU A 366 15.56 -12.24 19.14
CA LEU A 366 14.14 -12.59 19.21
C LEU A 366 13.33 -11.63 18.37
N TYR A 367 12.46 -12.16 17.52
CA TYR A 367 11.45 -11.37 16.83
C TYR A 367 10.07 -11.94 17.07
N TYR A 368 9.13 -11.07 17.45
CA TYR A 368 7.73 -11.41 17.58
C TYR A 368 6.93 -10.88 16.39
N TYR A 369 6.34 -11.82 15.65
CA TYR A 369 5.39 -11.58 14.57
C TYR A 369 3.98 -11.84 15.09
N GLY A 370 3.09 -10.87 14.93
CA GLY A 370 1.70 -11.06 15.35
C GLY A 370 0.95 -9.75 15.43
N LYS A 371 -0.04 -9.72 16.33
CA LYS A 371 -0.94 -8.58 16.44
C LYS A 371 -0.27 -7.34 17.05
N SER A 372 -0.70 -6.17 16.59
CA SER A 372 -0.17 -4.86 17.01
C SER A 372 -0.34 -4.58 18.50
N GLU A 373 -1.40 -5.07 19.15
CA GLU A 373 -1.57 -4.88 20.60
C GLU A 373 -0.49 -5.63 21.40
N THR A 374 -0.09 -6.80 20.90
CA THR A 374 0.99 -7.59 21.50
C THR A 374 2.35 -6.94 21.24
N ILE A 375 2.58 -6.44 20.02
CA ILE A 375 3.82 -5.69 19.73
C ILE A 375 3.94 -4.48 20.65
N PHE A 376 2.85 -3.74 20.86
CA PHE A 376 2.85 -2.57 21.73
C PHE A 376 3.12 -2.91 23.20
N LEU A 377 2.53 -3.96 23.77
CA LEU A 377 2.80 -4.30 25.18
C LEU A 377 4.21 -4.90 25.37
N LEU A 378 4.81 -5.53 24.35
CA LEU A 378 6.23 -5.92 24.38
C LEU A 378 7.16 -4.70 24.44
N THR A 379 6.87 -3.67 23.67
CA THR A 379 7.69 -2.45 23.65
C THR A 379 7.49 -1.59 24.90
N ASP A 380 6.24 -1.39 25.33
CA ASP A 380 5.87 -0.51 26.46
C ASP A 380 6.21 -1.12 27.84
N GLU A 381 5.89 -2.39 28.08
CA GLU A 381 6.10 -3.00 29.42
C GLU A 381 7.44 -3.72 29.57
N TYR A 382 7.97 -4.30 28.49
CA TYR A 382 9.14 -5.18 28.54
C TYR A 382 10.38 -4.63 27.84
N GLY A 383 10.29 -3.40 27.33
CA GLY A 383 11.41 -2.68 26.71
C GLY A 383 11.92 -3.32 25.43
N TRP A 384 11.07 -4.06 24.71
CA TRP A 384 11.44 -4.54 23.37
C TRP A 384 11.56 -3.36 22.41
N SER A 385 12.41 -3.51 21.39
CA SER A 385 12.61 -2.50 20.34
C SER A 385 11.65 -2.75 19.18
N LEU A 386 11.26 -1.70 18.47
CA LEU A 386 10.48 -1.83 17.23
C LEU A 386 11.42 -1.84 16.02
N THR A 387 11.27 -2.83 15.15
CA THR A 387 11.96 -2.88 13.85
C THR A 387 11.36 -1.89 12.85
N GLN A 388 12.05 -1.61 11.75
CA GLN A 388 11.54 -0.75 10.66
C GLN A 388 10.23 -1.30 10.07
N ASP A 389 10.09 -2.63 10.02
CA ASP A 389 8.91 -3.34 9.52
C ASP A 389 7.79 -3.48 10.58
N GLY A 390 7.95 -2.86 11.75
CA GLY A 390 6.91 -2.80 12.79
C GLY A 390 6.81 -4.03 13.70
N PHE A 391 7.76 -4.97 13.67
CA PHE A 391 7.82 -6.11 14.59
C PHE A 391 8.58 -5.78 15.88
N ALA A 392 8.21 -6.45 16.98
CA ALA A 392 8.96 -6.34 18.23
C ALA A 392 10.22 -7.21 18.19
N HIS A 393 11.35 -6.65 18.62
CA HIS A 393 12.68 -7.24 18.62
C HIS A 393 13.38 -7.11 19.97
N LYS A 394 14.16 -8.12 20.37
CA LYS A 394 15.00 -8.10 21.57
C LYS A 394 16.20 -9.03 21.44
N ASP A 395 17.34 -8.65 22.01
CA ASP A 395 18.50 -9.54 22.13
C ASP A 395 18.16 -10.75 23.03
N PHE A 396 18.65 -11.93 22.67
CA PHE A 396 18.23 -13.20 23.27
C PHE A 396 18.72 -13.36 24.72
N ASP A 397 17.80 -13.21 25.68
CA ASP A 397 17.92 -13.73 27.05
C ASP A 397 16.85 -14.81 27.26
N ASN A 398 17.28 -16.07 27.10
CA ASN A 398 16.42 -17.24 26.90
C ASN A 398 15.42 -17.49 28.06
N ARG A 399 15.72 -17.07 29.30
CA ARG A 399 14.82 -17.30 30.44
C ARG A 399 13.85 -16.16 30.70
N LYS A 400 14.27 -14.91 30.52
CA LYS A 400 13.40 -13.75 30.78
C LYS A 400 12.40 -13.56 29.64
N ALA A 401 12.83 -13.67 28.39
CA ALA A 401 11.96 -13.42 27.26
C ALA A 401 10.80 -14.43 27.16
N ILE A 402 11.03 -15.72 27.46
CA ILE A 402 9.97 -16.74 27.46
C ILE A 402 8.94 -16.44 28.57
N TYR A 403 9.40 -16.03 29.76
CA TYR A 403 8.50 -15.60 30.83
C TYR A 403 7.69 -14.36 30.44
N GLU A 404 8.36 -13.33 29.90
CA GLU A 404 7.72 -12.10 29.42
C GLU A 404 6.62 -12.40 28.39
N LEU A 405 6.90 -13.32 27.44
CA LEU A 405 5.97 -13.76 26.40
C LEU A 405 4.83 -14.63 26.92
N SER A 406 5.09 -15.46 27.94
CA SER A 406 4.05 -16.25 28.61
C SER A 406 3.10 -15.35 29.39
N ASP A 407 3.61 -14.40 30.17
CA ASP A 407 2.79 -13.40 30.87
C ASP A 407 2.00 -12.54 29.87
N MET A 408 2.66 -12.17 28.77
CA MET A 408 2.02 -11.51 27.62
C MET A 408 0.83 -12.27 27.07
N THR A 409 0.97 -13.58 26.91
CA THR A 409 -0.08 -14.40 26.31
C THR A 409 -1.33 -14.40 27.19
N THR A 410 -1.14 -14.50 28.52
CA THR A 410 -2.22 -14.36 29.50
C THR A 410 -2.88 -12.97 29.44
N LYS A 411 -2.07 -11.91 29.39
CA LYS A 411 -2.55 -10.51 29.24
C LYS A 411 -3.32 -10.31 27.93
N ARG A 412 -2.87 -10.92 26.83
CA ARG A 412 -3.52 -10.90 25.51
C ARG A 412 -4.86 -11.62 25.52
N GLU A 413 -4.94 -12.78 26.16
CA GLU A 413 -6.21 -13.51 26.27
C GLU A 413 -7.26 -12.72 27.07
N PHE A 414 -6.84 -12.01 28.12
CA PHE A 414 -7.70 -11.09 28.85
C PHE A 414 -8.24 -9.99 27.94
N ILE A 415 -7.36 -9.28 27.21
CA ILE A 415 -7.75 -8.21 26.26
C ILE A 415 -8.73 -8.74 25.21
N LYS A 416 -8.44 -9.90 24.62
CA LYS A 416 -9.28 -10.53 23.59
C LYS A 416 -10.65 -10.92 24.13
N ALA A 417 -10.70 -11.55 25.31
CA ALA A 417 -11.96 -11.95 25.94
C ALA A 417 -12.83 -10.73 26.26
N LEU A 418 -12.20 -9.64 26.71
CA LEU A 418 -12.90 -8.40 27.05
C LEU A 418 -13.41 -7.66 25.81
N ASN A 419 -12.60 -7.53 24.75
CA ASN A 419 -13.02 -7.00 23.45
C ASN A 419 -14.23 -7.76 22.89
N ALA A 420 -14.14 -9.09 22.80
CA ALA A 420 -15.21 -9.92 22.28
C ALA A 420 -16.52 -9.78 23.08
N THR A 421 -16.42 -9.62 24.40
CA THR A 421 -17.58 -9.44 25.29
C THR A 421 -18.24 -8.07 25.10
N ILE A 422 -17.45 -7.02 24.89
CA ILE A 422 -17.96 -5.65 24.71
C ILE A 422 -18.59 -5.49 23.32
N GLU A 423 -17.98 -6.06 22.29
CA GLU A 423 -18.43 -5.96 20.89
C GLU A 423 -19.65 -6.83 20.59
N ASN A 424 -19.69 -8.07 21.10
CA ASN A 424 -20.75 -9.04 20.79
C ASN A 424 -21.85 -9.10 21.86
N ARG A 425 -22.09 -8.01 22.59
CA ARG A 425 -23.10 -7.98 23.65
C ARG A 425 -24.52 -7.99 23.09
N SER A 426 -25.32 -8.97 23.50
CA SER A 426 -26.76 -9.01 23.22
C SER A 426 -27.59 -8.35 24.33
N SER A 427 -27.07 -8.25 25.57
CA SER A 427 -27.72 -7.59 26.71
C SER A 427 -26.74 -7.01 27.73
N LEU A 428 -27.19 -6.01 28.50
CA LEU A 428 -26.39 -5.38 29.57
C LEU A 428 -26.05 -6.35 30.71
N ARG A 429 -27.00 -7.21 31.09
CA ARG A 429 -26.79 -8.25 32.10
C ARG A 429 -25.72 -9.23 31.66
N GLN A 430 -25.81 -9.74 30.43
CA GLN A 430 -24.81 -10.68 29.90
C GLN A 430 -23.43 -10.03 29.82
N ALA A 431 -23.34 -8.76 29.43
CA ALA A 431 -22.06 -8.04 29.41
C ALA A 431 -21.48 -7.89 30.82
N TYR A 432 -22.29 -7.51 31.81
CA TYR A 432 -21.87 -7.41 33.22
C TYR A 432 -21.37 -8.76 33.76
N ASP A 433 -22.19 -9.80 33.64
CA ASP A 433 -21.86 -11.15 34.14
C ASP A 433 -20.60 -11.69 33.44
N SER A 434 -20.44 -11.45 32.14
CA SER A 434 -19.27 -11.90 31.37
C SER A 434 -18.00 -11.14 31.77
N ILE A 435 -18.06 -9.82 31.93
CA ILE A 435 -16.92 -9.01 32.40
C ILE A 435 -16.54 -9.41 33.83
N SER A 436 -17.53 -9.65 34.71
CA SER A 436 -17.31 -10.12 36.07
C SER A 436 -16.65 -11.51 36.09
N ASN A 437 -17.16 -12.46 35.29
CA ASN A 437 -16.59 -13.80 35.18
C ASN A 437 -15.17 -13.80 34.60
N ILE A 438 -14.90 -12.97 33.59
CA ILE A 438 -13.55 -12.74 33.06
C ILE A 438 -12.66 -12.21 34.19
N SER A 439 -13.07 -11.13 34.85
CA SER A 439 -12.25 -10.49 35.89
C SER A 439 -11.92 -11.44 37.05
N LYS A 440 -12.87 -12.23 37.54
CA LYS A 440 -12.63 -13.29 38.55
C LYS A 440 -11.68 -14.35 38.03
N ARG A 441 -11.94 -14.91 36.84
CA ARG A 441 -11.12 -15.97 36.26
C ARG A 441 -9.66 -15.53 36.13
N TYR A 442 -9.40 -14.33 35.65
CA TYR A 442 -8.02 -13.85 35.44
C TYR A 442 -7.32 -13.45 36.75
N ASN A 443 -8.07 -13.04 37.78
CA ASN A 443 -7.50 -12.84 39.12
C ASN A 443 -7.18 -14.17 39.79
N ASP A 444 -8.17 -15.07 39.88
CA ASP A 444 -8.10 -16.29 40.68
C ASP A 444 -7.24 -17.39 40.03
N SER A 445 -7.30 -17.53 38.70
CA SER A 445 -6.63 -18.63 37.98
C SER A 445 -5.34 -18.24 37.27
N MET A 446 -5.19 -16.94 36.93
CA MET A 446 -4.09 -16.46 36.08
C MET A 446 -3.23 -15.38 36.75
N GLY A 447 -3.55 -14.97 37.98
CA GLY A 447 -2.71 -14.08 38.79
C GLY A 447 -2.69 -12.60 38.35
N ILE A 448 -3.59 -12.16 37.47
CA ILE A 448 -3.70 -10.76 37.07
C ILE A 448 -4.59 -10.03 38.08
N ASP A 449 -3.94 -9.31 39.00
CA ASP A 449 -4.61 -8.50 40.01
C ASP A 449 -5.39 -7.32 39.40
N MET A 450 -6.17 -6.64 40.23
CA MET A 450 -7.04 -5.54 39.79
C MET A 450 -6.26 -4.39 39.12
N GLU A 451 -5.08 -4.05 39.64
CA GLU A 451 -4.26 -2.98 39.08
C GLU A 451 -3.69 -3.39 37.72
N GLY A 452 -3.25 -4.64 37.57
CA GLY A 452 -2.88 -5.25 36.31
C GLY A 452 -4.03 -5.22 35.30
N GLN A 453 -5.23 -5.61 35.70
CA GLN A 453 -6.41 -5.54 34.83
C GLN A 453 -6.71 -4.11 34.38
N PHE A 454 -6.57 -3.10 35.26
CA PHE A 454 -6.74 -1.69 34.90
C PHE A 454 -5.70 -1.17 33.93
N LYS A 455 -4.43 -1.59 34.07
CA LYS A 455 -3.36 -1.26 33.13
C LYS A 455 -3.65 -1.84 31.75
N LEU A 456 -4.23 -3.04 31.70
CA LEU A 456 -4.56 -3.71 30.43
C LEU A 456 -5.74 -3.08 29.67
N LEU A 457 -6.65 -2.37 30.36
CA LEU A 457 -7.81 -1.73 29.71
C LEU A 457 -7.42 -0.72 28.63
N LYS A 458 -6.23 -0.11 28.72
CA LYS A 458 -5.75 0.84 27.69
C LYS A 458 -5.47 0.17 26.34
N TYR A 459 -5.35 -1.16 26.31
CA TYR A 459 -5.12 -1.96 25.10
C TYR A 459 -6.39 -2.60 24.53
N VAL A 460 -7.54 -2.37 25.14
CA VAL A 460 -8.83 -2.90 24.70
C VAL A 460 -9.43 -1.94 23.67
N GLU A 461 -9.37 -2.33 22.40
CA GLU A 461 -9.86 -1.52 21.27
C GLU A 461 -11.31 -1.06 21.44
N ALA A 462 -12.21 -1.92 21.95
CA ALA A 462 -13.61 -1.59 22.18
C ALA A 462 -13.85 -0.50 23.24
N LEU A 463 -12.83 -0.17 24.04
CA LEU A 463 -12.82 0.89 25.05
C LEU A 463 -12.01 2.12 24.63
N LYS A 464 -11.29 2.03 23.50
CA LYS A 464 -10.48 3.13 22.99
C LYS A 464 -11.38 4.32 22.67
N ASP A 465 -10.98 5.49 23.14
CA ASP A 465 -11.69 6.77 22.96
C ASP A 465 -13.10 6.87 23.59
N ASP A 466 -13.52 5.92 24.43
CA ASP A 466 -14.78 5.93 25.17
C ASP A 466 -14.56 5.90 26.69
N GLU A 467 -14.29 7.07 27.27
CA GLU A 467 -13.97 7.22 28.68
C GLU A 467 -15.12 6.74 29.61
N ALA A 468 -16.37 6.83 29.15
CA ALA A 468 -17.54 6.40 29.91
C ALA A 468 -17.62 4.87 29.99
N LYS A 469 -17.39 4.16 28.89
CA LYS A 469 -17.29 2.69 28.90
C LYS A 469 -16.10 2.23 29.72
N LEU A 470 -14.94 2.87 29.58
CA LEU A 470 -13.75 2.53 30.35
C LEU A 470 -13.99 2.66 31.86
N LYS A 471 -14.61 3.76 32.32
CA LYS A 471 -15.03 3.93 33.72
C LYS A 471 -16.01 2.85 34.17
N SER A 472 -16.95 2.46 33.31
CA SER A 472 -17.94 1.43 33.63
C SER A 472 -17.30 0.06 33.80
N VAL A 473 -16.41 -0.35 32.89
CA VAL A 473 -15.66 -1.61 32.99
C VAL A 473 -14.77 -1.63 34.24
N ARG A 474 -14.08 -0.52 34.55
CA ARG A 474 -13.31 -0.40 35.79
C ARG A 474 -14.16 -0.65 37.03
N ARG A 475 -15.38 -0.09 37.08
CA ARG A 475 -16.31 -0.30 38.21
C ARG A 475 -16.74 -1.75 38.34
N ILE A 476 -17.06 -2.43 37.24
CA ILE A 476 -17.44 -3.85 37.24
C ILE A 476 -16.29 -4.69 37.80
N ILE A 477 -15.06 -4.45 37.36
CA ILE A 477 -13.85 -5.13 37.87
C ILE A 477 -13.67 -4.86 39.38
N THR A 478 -13.79 -3.61 39.83
CA THR A 478 -13.69 -3.26 41.26
C THR A 478 -14.73 -4.00 42.10
N GLU A 479 -16.00 -3.97 41.70
CA GLU A 479 -17.12 -4.61 42.41
C GLU A 479 -16.99 -6.14 42.42
N THR A 480 -16.39 -6.68 41.37
CA THR A 480 -16.18 -8.11 41.22
C THR A 480 -15.04 -8.62 42.11
N LEU A 481 -13.94 -7.88 42.19
CA LEU A 481 -12.71 -8.29 42.86
C LEU A 481 -12.56 -7.75 44.28
N THR A 482 -13.43 -6.83 44.69
CA THR A 482 -13.42 -6.24 46.04
C THR A 482 -14.83 -6.17 46.62
N PRO A 483 -14.95 -6.10 47.96
CA PRO A 483 -16.23 -5.79 48.60
C PRO A 483 -16.69 -4.33 48.38
N ARG A 484 -15.97 -3.52 47.59
CA ARG A 484 -16.28 -2.11 47.36
C ARG A 484 -17.14 -1.98 46.10
N SER A 485 -18.45 -1.93 46.27
CA SER A 485 -19.34 -1.39 45.22
C SER A 485 -19.34 0.14 45.31
N PRO A 486 -19.29 0.87 44.18
CA PRO A 486 -19.53 2.32 44.18
C PRO A 486 -20.98 2.66 44.54
N PHE A 487 -21.87 1.66 44.56
CA PHE A 487 -23.23 1.79 45.05
C PHE A 487 -23.31 1.21 46.46
N ASN A 488 -23.68 2.04 47.44
CA ASN A 488 -24.24 1.54 48.69
C ASN A 488 -25.52 0.73 48.40
N PRO A 489 -26.03 -0.07 49.35
CA PRO A 489 -27.35 -0.68 49.20
C PRO A 489 -28.33 0.38 48.71
N PHE A 490 -28.94 0.17 47.54
CA PHE A 490 -29.89 1.09 46.91
C PHE A 490 -29.36 2.44 46.38
N GLY A 491 -28.04 2.62 46.25
CA GLY A 491 -27.45 3.86 45.71
C GLY A 491 -27.46 5.04 46.69
N GLU A 492 -27.64 4.76 47.99
CA GLU A 492 -27.80 5.79 49.02
C GLU A 492 -26.45 6.37 49.46
N LEU A 493 -26.27 7.69 49.33
CA LEU A 493 -25.08 8.39 49.82
C LEU A 493 -25.29 8.78 51.29
N PHE A 494 -24.79 7.97 52.23
CA PHE A 494 -24.95 8.21 53.67
C PHE A 494 -23.99 9.27 54.27
N ASN A 495 -23.14 9.89 53.45
CA ASN A 495 -22.23 10.97 53.87
C ASN A 495 -22.64 12.29 53.22
N HIS A 496 -23.06 13.26 54.03
CA HIS A 496 -23.39 14.63 53.61
C HIS A 496 -22.20 15.51 53.20
N ASN A 497 -20.96 14.99 53.25
CA ASN A 497 -19.75 15.73 52.89
C ASN A 497 -19.08 15.21 51.61
N PHE A 498 -19.85 14.90 50.57
CA PHE A 498 -19.29 14.44 49.29
C PHE A 498 -18.91 15.58 48.32
N PHE A 499 -19.30 16.82 48.58
CA PHE A 499 -19.08 17.96 47.68
C PHE A 499 -18.34 19.16 48.31
N ASN A 500 -17.58 18.95 49.39
CA ASN A 500 -16.67 19.98 49.91
C ASN A 500 -15.25 19.77 49.42
#